data_AF-C3YTA6-F1
#
_entry.id   AF-C3YTA6-F1
#
_cell.length_a   1.000
_cell.length_b   1.000
_cell.length_c   1.000
_cell.angle_alpha   90.00
_cell.angle_beta   90.00
_cell.angle_gamma   90.00
#
_symmetry.space_group_name_H-M   'P 1'
#
loop_
_entity.id
_entity.type
_entity.pdbx_description
1 polymer ?
#
loop_
_entity_poly.entity_id
_entity_poly.type
_entity_poly.pdbx_seq_one_letter_code
_entity_poly.pdbx_strand_id
1 'polypeptide(L)'
;KLYWALYNCSFSWGICITILFWTLETPDISAGSIFAHAMNSVTIVIDVMVSGLPCRLLHFVYPLTFGVVYILFTVVYWAAGGTGLDGQPYIYPFLDY
;
A
#
# COMPACT_ATOMS: atom_id res chain seq x y z
N LYS A 1 -19.54 -8.07 6.71
CA LYS A 1 -18.32 -8.15 7.57
C LYS A 1 -17.04 -8.09 6.75
N LEU A 2 -16.86 -8.95 5.73
CA LEU A 2 -15.70 -8.90 4.82
C LEU A 2 -15.54 -7.56 4.11
N TYR A 3 -16.61 -7.02 3.50
CA TYR A 3 -16.61 -5.69 2.88
C TYR A 3 -16.02 -4.61 3.79
N TRP A 4 -16.47 -4.59 5.04
CA TRP A 4 -16.04 -3.60 6.02
C TRP A 4 -14.55 -3.79 6.41
N ALA A 5 -14.07 -5.04 6.51
CA ALA A 5 -12.65 -5.29 6.75
C ALA A 5 -11.77 -4.85 5.57
N LEU A 6 -12.16 -5.21 4.33
CA LEU A 6 -11.48 -4.77 3.12
C LEU A 6 -11.48 -3.26 2.97
N TYR A 7 -12.59 -2.60 3.29
CA TYR A 7 -12.71 -1.15 3.28
C TYR A 7 -11.70 -0.50 4.23
N ASN A 8 -11.58 -0.99 5.48
CA ASN A 8 -10.57 -0.47 6.42
C ASN A 8 -9.13 -0.72 5.93
N CYS A 9 -8.85 -1.88 5.32
CA CYS A 9 -7.54 -2.17 4.74
C CYS A 9 -7.21 -1.22 3.59
N SER A 10 -8.10 -1.08 2.60
CA SER A 10 -7.89 -0.20 1.44
C SER A 10 -7.70 1.25 1.86
N PHE A 11 -8.49 1.72 2.84
CA PHE A 11 -8.39 3.06 3.38
C PHE A 11 -6.99 3.34 4.00
N SER A 12 -6.55 2.48 4.92
CA SER A 12 -5.26 2.67 5.58
C SER A 12 -4.08 2.45 4.62
N TRP A 13 -4.14 1.40 3.78
CA TRP A 13 -3.04 1.09 2.86
C TRP A 13 -2.94 2.03 1.68
N GLY A 14 -4.04 2.62 1.20
CA GLY A 14 -3.97 3.62 0.13
C GLY A 14 -3.11 4.82 0.55
N ILE A 15 -3.29 5.32 1.78
CA ILE A 15 -2.46 6.39 2.35
C ILE A 15 -1.02 5.92 2.56
N CYS A 16 -0.81 4.72 3.12
CA CYS A 16 0.53 4.18 3.31
C CYS A 16 1.29 4.02 1.99
N ILE A 17 0.66 3.50 0.93
CA ILE A 17 1.27 3.33 -0.39
C ILE A 17 1.67 4.69 -0.97
N THR A 18 0.80 5.70 -0.85
CA THR A 18 1.16 7.07 -1.26
C THR A 18 2.40 7.56 -0.52
N ILE A 19 2.44 7.45 0.80
CA ILE A 19 3.60 7.90 1.59
C ILE A 19 4.86 7.13 1.18
N LEU A 20 4.80 5.80 1.11
CA LEU A 20 5.96 4.97 0.79
C LEU A 20 6.50 5.29 -0.62
N PHE A 21 5.62 5.39 -1.62
CA PHE A 21 6.01 5.72 -2.98
C PHE A 21 6.68 7.09 -3.08
N TRP A 22 6.09 8.14 -2.49
CA TRP A 22 6.62 9.50 -2.63
C TRP A 22 7.80 9.80 -1.70
N THR A 23 8.13 8.94 -0.73
CA THR A 23 9.24 9.15 0.20
C THR A 23 10.40 8.18 0.03
N LEU A 24 10.15 6.93 -0.36
CA LEU A 24 11.17 5.88 -0.45
C LEU A 24 11.52 5.49 -1.88
N GLU A 25 10.62 5.71 -2.84
CA GLU A 25 10.86 5.39 -4.24
C GLU A 25 11.27 6.63 -5.03
N THR A 26 11.94 6.40 -6.17
CA THR A 26 12.15 7.48 -7.15
C THR A 26 10.83 7.68 -7.90
N PRO A 27 10.13 8.81 -7.74
CA PRO A 27 8.76 8.92 -8.22
C PRO A 27 8.70 8.95 -9.74
N ASP A 28 8.03 7.96 -10.32
CA ASP A 28 7.53 8.03 -11.69
C ASP A 28 6.32 8.96 -11.74
N ILE A 29 6.41 10.01 -12.57
CA ILE A 29 5.34 11.00 -12.78
C ILE A 29 4.48 10.69 -14.01
N SER A 30 4.58 9.49 -14.57
CA SER A 30 3.65 9.01 -15.59
C SER A 30 2.22 9.05 -15.06
N ALA A 31 1.26 9.26 -15.97
CA ALA A 31 -0.15 9.31 -15.58
C ALA A 31 -0.57 8.03 -14.85
N GLY A 32 -0.12 6.86 -15.33
CA GLY A 32 -0.40 5.57 -14.69
C GLY A 32 0.11 5.49 -13.25
N SER A 33 1.34 5.93 -13.02
CA SER A 33 1.93 5.99 -11.68
C SER A 33 1.20 6.96 -10.75
N ILE A 34 0.87 8.17 -11.23
CA ILE A 34 0.10 9.15 -10.45
C ILE A 34 -1.28 8.60 -10.07
N PHE A 35 -1.97 7.94 -11.00
CA PHE A 35 -3.24 7.28 -10.71
C PHE A 35 -3.09 6.17 -9.65
N ALA A 36 -2.05 5.33 -9.77
CA ALA A 36 -1.83 4.22 -8.85
C ALA A 36 -1.43 4.68 -7.44
N HIS A 37 -0.59 5.71 -7.33
CA HIS A 37 0.08 6.06 -6.07
C HIS A 37 -0.43 7.35 -5.43
N ALA A 38 -1.06 8.28 -6.16
CA ALA A 38 -1.61 9.50 -5.58
C ALA A 38 -3.14 9.52 -5.57
N MET A 39 -3.78 9.09 -6.66
CA MET A 39 -5.25 9.19 -6.80
C MET A 39 -6.02 8.25 -5.87
N ASN A 40 -5.40 7.14 -5.49
CA ASN A 40 -5.92 6.25 -4.46
C ASN A 40 -6.17 7.04 -3.14
N SER A 41 -5.18 7.80 -2.67
CA SER A 41 -5.30 8.64 -1.46
C SER A 41 -6.27 9.80 -1.61
N VAL A 42 -6.30 10.46 -2.77
CA VAL A 42 -7.26 11.55 -3.01
C VAL A 42 -8.69 11.05 -2.88
N THR A 43 -8.98 9.88 -3.45
CA THR A 43 -10.31 9.26 -3.39
C THR A 43 -10.70 8.91 -1.95
N ILE A 44 -9.76 8.35 -1.18
CA ILE A 44 -9.90 8.04 0.24
C ILE A 44 -10.22 9.31 1.06
N VAL A 45 -9.52 10.42 0.83
CA VAL A 45 -9.76 11.68 1.55
C VAL A 45 -11.15 12.25 1.22
N ILE A 46 -11.55 12.25 -0.05
CA ILE A 46 -12.90 12.67 -0.46
C ILE A 46 -13.96 11.81 0.21
N ASP A 47 -13.76 10.49 0.23
CA ASP A 47 -14.69 9.53 0.83
C ASP A 47 -14.87 9.77 2.34
N VAL A 48 -13.81 10.09 3.11
CA VAL A 48 -13.97 10.50 4.53
C VAL A 48 -14.78 11.78 4.65
N MET A 49 -14.45 12.80 3.84
CA MET A 49 -15.11 14.11 3.92
C MET A 49 -16.60 14.00 3.61
N VAL A 50 -16.97 13.18 2.62
CA VAL A 50 -18.37 12.99 2.19
C VAL A 50 -19.13 12.06 3.13
N SER A 51 -18.52 10.94 3.54
CA SER A 51 -19.19 9.94 4.38
C SER A 51 -19.30 10.34 5.85
N GLY A 52 -18.45 11.27 6.31
CA GLY A 52 -18.36 11.65 7.72
C GLY A 52 -17.97 10.48 8.64
N LEU A 53 -17.45 9.38 8.08
CA LEU A 53 -17.09 8.20 8.84
C LEU A 53 -15.88 8.54 9.73
N PRO A 54 -15.99 8.41 11.07
CA PRO A 54 -14.84 8.62 11.93
C PRO A 54 -13.80 7.54 11.61
N CYS A 55 -12.62 7.98 11.17
CA CYS A 55 -11.48 7.11 10.95
C CYS A 55 -11.02 6.55 12.32
N ARG A 56 -11.56 5.38 12.71
CA ARG A 56 -11.28 4.78 14.02
C ARG A 56 -9.97 4.00 13.92
N LEU A 57 -8.90 4.60 14.43
CA LEU A 57 -7.58 3.97 14.62
C LEU A 57 -7.62 2.62 15.37
N LEU A 58 -8.70 2.36 16.12
CA LEU A 58 -8.92 1.10 16.84
C LEU A 58 -8.97 -0.16 15.95
N HIS A 59 -9.13 -0.02 14.63
CA HIS A 59 -9.12 -1.15 13.69
C HIS A 59 -7.78 -1.37 12.99
N PHE A 60 -6.69 -0.80 13.51
CA PHE A 60 -5.33 -0.95 12.96
C PHE A 60 -4.86 -2.40 12.83
N VAL A 61 -5.49 -3.35 13.55
CA VAL A 61 -5.20 -4.79 13.42
C VAL A 61 -5.39 -5.32 12.01
N TYR A 62 -6.40 -4.87 11.26
CA TYR A 62 -6.64 -5.35 9.89
C TYR A 62 -5.57 -4.89 8.89
N PRO A 63 -5.28 -3.57 8.76
CA PRO A 63 -4.19 -3.14 7.89
C PRO A 63 -2.82 -3.64 8.37
N LEU A 64 -2.57 -3.74 9.68
CA LEU A 64 -1.33 -4.32 10.18
C LEU A 64 -1.16 -5.78 9.77
N THR A 65 -2.21 -6.59 9.92
CA THR A 65 -2.19 -8.00 9.49
C THR A 65 -1.92 -8.11 7.99
N PHE A 66 -2.56 -7.26 7.18
CA PHE A 66 -2.29 -7.22 5.74
C PHE A 66 -0.82 -6.89 5.43
N GLY A 67 -0.24 -5.91 6.13
CA GLY A 67 1.17 -5.56 6.00
C GLY A 67 2.11 -6.71 6.36
N VAL A 68 1.86 -7.38 7.48
CA VAL A 68 2.66 -8.52 7.92
C VAL A 68 2.60 -9.64 6.89
N VAL A 69 1.41 -9.98 6.38
CA VAL A 69 1.25 -10.99 5.34
C VAL A 69 2.00 -10.60 4.07
N TYR A 70 1.95 -9.33 3.66
CA TYR A 70 2.66 -8.85 2.49
C TYR A 70 4.18 -8.93 2.66
N ILE A 71 4.73 -8.51 3.81
CA ILE A 71 6.17 -8.63 4.10
C ILE A 71 6.62 -10.09 4.13
N LEU A 72 5.85 -10.98 4.74
CA LEU A 72 6.16 -12.42 4.70
C LEU A 72 6.17 -12.94 3.26
N PHE A 73 5.22 -12.51 2.44
CA PHE A 73 5.21 -12.80 1.02
C PHE A 73 6.47 -12.28 0.31
N THR A 74 6.91 -11.04 0.56
CA THR A 74 8.10 -10.49 -0.10
C THR A 74 9.38 -11.24 0.26
N VAL A 75 9.52 -11.67 1.52
CA VAL A 75 10.65 -12.51 1.98
C VAL A 75 10.63 -13.87 1.27
N VAL A 76 9.48 -14.54 1.20
CA VAL A 76 9.36 -15.84 0.51
C VAL A 76 9.62 -15.69 -1.00
N TYR A 77 9.10 -14.64 -1.62
CA TYR A 77 9.31 -14.34 -3.04
C TYR A 77 10.80 -14.15 -3.35
N TRP A 78 11.50 -13.34 -2.54
CA TRP A 78 12.94 -13.13 -2.65
C TRP A 78 13.73 -14.44 -2.47
N ALA A 79 13.42 -15.20 -1.41
CA ALA A 79 14.10 -16.47 -1.12
C ALA A 79 13.88 -17.54 -2.21
N ALA A 80 12.79 -17.44 -2.97
CA ALA A 80 12.49 -18.31 -4.10
C ALA A 80 13.16 -17.84 -5.42
N GLY A 81 13.96 -16.77 -5.40
CA GLY A 81 14.63 -16.21 -6.58
C GLY A 81 13.74 -15.31 -7.43
N GLY A 82 12.67 -14.75 -6.87
CA GLY A 82 11.83 -13.77 -7.55
C GLY A 82 12.57 -12.46 -7.81
N THR A 83 12.23 -11.78 -8.90
CA THR A 83 12.85 -10.49 -9.29
C THR A 83 11.84 -9.36 -9.38
N GLY A 84 12.31 -8.12 -9.26
CA GLY A 84 11.57 -6.91 -9.56
C GLY A 84 11.26 -6.76 -11.06
N LEU A 85 10.50 -5.71 -11.39
CA LEU A 85 10.09 -5.41 -12.77
C LEU A 85 11.28 -5.06 -13.69
N ASP A 86 12.37 -4.58 -13.11
CA ASP A 86 13.63 -4.23 -13.75
C ASP A 86 14.65 -5.39 -13.74
N GLY A 87 14.25 -6.57 -13.25
CA GLY A 87 15.11 -7.75 -13.14
C GLY A 87 16.03 -7.76 -11.93
N GLN A 88 15.92 -6.79 -11.02
CA GLN A 88 16.69 -6.76 -9.78
C GLN A 88 16.23 -7.86 -8.82
N PRO A 89 17.07 -8.33 -7.88
CA PRO A 89 16.72 -9.39 -6.94
C PRO A 89 15.67 -8.97 -5.90
N TYR A 90 15.23 -7.71 -5.90
CA TYR A 90 14.24 -7.16 -4.99
C TYR A 90 13.01 -6.63 -5.74
N ILE A 91 11.86 -6.59 -5.08
CA ILE A 91 10.63 -5.97 -5.63
C ILE A 91 10.72 -4.45 -5.56
N TYR A 92 11.22 -3.95 -4.43
CA TYR A 92 11.46 -2.53 -4.15
C TYR A 92 12.88 -2.39 -3.60
N PRO A 93 13.65 -1.35 -3.96
CA PRO A 93 15.00 -1.15 -3.44
C PRO A 93 15.08 -1.12 -1.90
N PHE A 94 14.03 -0.64 -1.22
CA PHE A 94 13.98 -0.60 0.25
C PHE A 94 13.65 -1.96 0.91
N LEU A 95 13.38 -3.01 0.12
CA LEU A 95 13.18 -4.40 0.56
C LEU A 95 14.26 -5.34 0.01
N ASP A 96 15.47 -4.83 -0.22
CA ASP A 96 16.63 -5.67 -0.57
C ASP A 96 17.12 -6.42 0.67
N TYR A 97 16.86 -7.74 0.72
CA TYR A 97 17.18 -8.65 1.83
C TYR A 97 18.54 -9.33 1.65
#